data_AF-A0A7S0WX67-F1
#
_entry.id   AF-A0A7S0WX67-F1
#
_cell.length_a   1.000
_cell.length_b   1.000
_cell.length_c   1.000
_cell.angle_alpha   90.00
_cell.angle_beta   90.00
_cell.angle_gamma   90.00
#
_symmetry.space_group_name_H-M   'P 1'
#
loop_
_entity.id
_entity.type
_entity.pdbx_description
1 polymer ?
#
loop_
_entity_poly.entity_id
_entity_poly.type
_entity_poly.pdbx_seq_one_letter_code
_entity_poly.pdbx_strand_id
1 'polypeptide(L)'
;DSGLRRSPRYDAATGVNRLETVRISEASAEQRAGRAGRTAPGVVYRLWDAGEALQESSPPEITQADLAPMALQLASWGVQLAPGGPGTGVESMLWLDQPPAQRLGDAVELLQELGAVTVKGKGVAITAAGGSMARMGVHPRFAAMVLRGA
;
A
#
# COMPACT_ATOMS: atom_id res chain seq x y z
N ASP A 1 3.23 -26.24 -8.70
CA ASP A 1 3.11 -25.02 -7.89
C ASP A 1 4.15 -25.08 -6.78
N SER A 2 5.00 -24.06 -6.66
CA SER A 2 5.98 -23.95 -5.55
C SER A 2 5.33 -23.45 -4.25
N GLY A 3 4.15 -22.83 -4.35
CA GLY A 3 3.42 -22.29 -3.21
C GLY A 3 4.09 -21.06 -2.59
N LEU A 4 4.98 -20.43 -3.36
CA LEU A 4 5.65 -19.20 -2.98
C LEU A 4 5.21 -18.07 -3.91
N ARG A 5 5.29 -16.84 -3.40
CA ARG A 5 5.17 -15.60 -4.16
C ARG A 5 6.18 -14.57 -3.68
N ARG A 6 6.58 -13.67 -4.57
CA ARG A 6 7.27 -12.44 -4.19
C ARG A 6 6.22 -11.40 -3.82
N SER A 7 6.29 -10.87 -2.60
CA SER A 7 5.35 -9.85 -2.10
C SER A 7 6.14 -8.62 -1.68
N PRO A 8 5.71 -7.40 -2.07
CA PRO A 8 6.23 -6.18 -1.47
C PRO A 8 5.83 -6.13 0.01
N ARG A 9 6.77 -5.68 0.85
CA ARG A 9 6.63 -5.52 2.29
C ARG A 9 7.23 -4.18 2.66
N TYR A 10 6.42 -3.30 3.24
CA TYR A 10 6.90 -2.03 3.75
C TYR A 10 7.71 -2.25 5.03
N ASP A 11 8.94 -1.74 5.04
CA ASP A 11 9.82 -1.76 6.19
C ASP A 11 9.83 -0.37 6.83
N ALA A 12 9.12 -0.23 7.97
CA ALA A 12 8.96 1.06 8.64
C ALA A 12 10.29 1.62 9.17
N ALA A 13 11.29 0.78 9.47
CA ALA A 13 12.57 1.25 9.99
C ALA A 13 13.41 1.93 8.90
N THR A 14 13.26 1.51 7.65
CA THR A 14 14.01 2.05 6.50
C THR A 14 13.16 2.95 5.60
N GLY A 15 11.84 2.92 5.75
CA GLY A 15 10.90 3.70 4.96
C GLY A 15 10.88 3.31 3.48
N VAL A 16 11.23 2.05 3.17
CA VAL A 16 11.24 1.50 1.80
C VAL A 16 10.55 0.14 1.72
N ASN A 17 10.07 -0.19 0.52
CA ASN A 17 9.51 -1.51 0.24
C ASN A 17 10.61 -2.50 -0.11
N ARG A 18 10.56 -3.69 0.49
CA ARG A 18 11.39 -4.84 0.12
C ARG A 18 10.55 -5.96 -0.47
N LEU A 19 11.14 -6.77 -1.33
CA LEU A 19 10.49 -7.96 -1.87
C LEU A 19 10.85 -9.17 -1.02
N GLU A 20 9.84 -9.75 -0.40
CA GLU A 20 9.98 -11.00 0.36
C GLU A 20 9.38 -12.17 -0.39
N THR A 21 10.04 -13.32 -0.30
CA THR A 21 9.47 -14.59 -0.75
C THR A 21 8.65 -15.16 0.41
N VAL A 22 7.33 -15.21 0.23
CA VAL A 22 6.38 -15.66 1.25
C VAL A 22 5.53 -16.80 0.71
N ARG A 23 4.94 -17.59 1.63
CA ARG A 23 3.93 -18.59 1.27
C ARG A 23 2.68 -17.92 0.70
N ILE A 24 2.05 -18.60 -0.25
CA ILE A 24 0.76 -18.17 -0.80
C ILE A 24 -0.38 -18.51 0.15
N SER A 25 -1.51 -17.83 -0.01
CA SER A 25 -2.75 -18.21 0.69
C SER A 25 -3.43 -19.41 0.03
N GLU A 26 -4.35 -20.05 0.74
CA GLU A 26 -5.19 -21.13 0.22
C GLU A 26 -5.96 -20.67 -1.01
N ALA A 27 -6.59 -19.49 -0.95
CA ALA A 27 -7.29 -18.90 -2.08
C ALA A 27 -6.38 -18.72 -3.32
N SER A 28 -5.10 -18.38 -3.12
CA SER A 28 -4.15 -18.27 -4.23
C SER A 28 -3.73 -19.63 -4.77
N ALA A 29 -3.55 -20.62 -3.90
CA ALA A 29 -3.25 -21.99 -4.30
C ALA A 29 -4.39 -22.59 -5.12
N GLU A 30 -5.64 -22.33 -4.73
CA GLU A 30 -6.83 -22.79 -5.46
C GLU A 30 -6.96 -22.07 -6.81
N GLN A 31 -6.76 -20.75 -6.85
CA GLN A 31 -6.74 -20.01 -8.10
C GLN A 31 -5.65 -20.53 -9.07
N ARG A 32 -4.45 -20.83 -8.54
CA ARG A 32 -3.36 -21.43 -9.34
C ARG A 32 -3.71 -22.83 -9.82
N ALA A 33 -4.36 -23.63 -8.99
CA ALA A 33 -4.79 -24.96 -9.36
C ALA A 33 -5.81 -24.92 -10.51
N GLY A 34 -6.80 -24.02 -10.43
CA GLY A 34 -7.80 -23.83 -11.47
C GLY A 34 -7.22 -23.46 -12.84
N ARG A 35 -6.04 -22.81 -12.90
CA ARG A 35 -5.36 -22.50 -14.17
C ARG A 35 -4.96 -23.74 -14.96
N ALA A 36 -4.68 -24.86 -14.30
CA ALA A 36 -4.34 -26.11 -14.99
C ALA A 36 -5.55 -26.75 -15.69
N GLY A 37 -6.77 -26.48 -15.20
CA GLY A 37 -8.02 -27.08 -15.68
C GLY A 37 -8.81 -26.22 -16.67
N ARG A 38 -8.20 -25.22 -17.32
CA ARG A 38 -8.94 -24.17 -18.05
C ARG A 38 -9.80 -24.71 -19.22
N THR A 39 -9.28 -25.65 -19.98
CA THR A 39 -9.91 -26.14 -21.23
C THR A 39 -10.23 -27.64 -21.18
N ALA A 40 -9.59 -28.37 -20.29
CA ALA A 40 -9.70 -29.81 -20.12
C ALA A 40 -9.31 -30.18 -18.69
N PRO A 41 -9.60 -31.40 -18.21
CA PRO A 41 -9.11 -31.86 -16.91
C PRO A 41 -7.59 -31.67 -16.79
N GLY A 42 -7.18 -30.95 -15.74
CA GLY A 42 -5.79 -30.61 -15.46
C GLY A 42 -5.30 -31.23 -14.16
N VAL A 43 -3.97 -31.34 -14.02
CA VAL A 43 -3.31 -31.85 -12.81
C VAL A 43 -2.35 -30.79 -12.27
N VAL A 44 -2.32 -30.64 -10.95
CA VAL A 44 -1.47 -29.66 -10.25
C VAL A 44 -0.62 -30.40 -9.23
N TYR A 45 0.70 -30.35 -9.42
CA TYR A 45 1.66 -30.87 -8.46
C TYR A 45 2.03 -29.76 -7.48
N ARG A 46 1.75 -29.95 -6.19
CA ARG A 46 2.12 -29.02 -5.11
C ARG A 46 3.46 -29.46 -4.51
N LEU A 47 4.43 -28.55 -4.47
CA LEU A 47 5.79 -28.83 -3.98
C LEU A 47 5.95 -28.49 -2.49
N TRP A 48 4.92 -28.79 -1.70
CA TRP A 48 4.86 -28.53 -0.26
C TRP A 48 3.96 -29.57 0.42
N ASP A 49 4.06 -29.67 1.74
CA ASP A 49 3.34 -30.68 2.51
C ASP A 49 1.83 -30.41 2.61
N ALA A 50 1.01 -31.45 2.55
CA ALA A 50 -0.45 -31.30 2.60
C ALA A 50 -0.97 -30.84 3.99
N GLY A 51 -0.21 -31.08 5.05
CA GLY A 51 -0.51 -30.62 6.41
C GLY A 51 0.04 -29.23 6.74
N GLU A 52 0.74 -28.57 5.82
CA GLU A 52 1.22 -27.21 6.04
C GLU A 52 0.04 -26.22 6.06
N ALA A 53 -0.16 -25.55 7.19
CA ALA A 53 -1.22 -24.56 7.35
C ALA A 53 -0.90 -23.30 6.54
N LEU A 54 -1.79 -22.94 5.62
CA LEU A 54 -1.74 -21.69 4.87
C LEU A 54 -2.77 -20.70 5.43
N GLN A 55 -2.53 -19.40 5.22
CA GLN A 55 -3.57 -18.42 5.47
C GLN A 55 -4.69 -18.61 4.44
N GLU A 56 -5.95 -18.53 4.87
CA GLU A 56 -7.11 -18.67 3.99
C GLU A 56 -7.04 -17.68 2.80
N SER A 57 -6.81 -16.41 3.12
CA SER A 57 -6.71 -15.32 2.14
C SER A 57 -5.44 -14.49 2.34
N SER A 58 -5.04 -13.78 1.28
CA SER A 58 -3.92 -12.86 1.39
C SER A 58 -4.36 -11.62 2.16
N PRO A 59 -3.52 -11.10 3.09
CA PRO A 59 -3.83 -9.88 3.81
C PRO A 59 -4.01 -8.70 2.84
N PRO A 60 -4.92 -7.75 3.13
CA PRO A 60 -5.17 -6.59 2.28
C PRO A 60 -3.92 -5.72 2.11
N GLU A 61 -3.67 -5.26 0.88
CA GLU A 61 -2.45 -4.49 0.56
C GLU A 61 -2.35 -3.20 1.39
N ILE A 62 -3.47 -2.52 1.66
CA ILE A 62 -3.51 -1.29 2.45
C ILE A 62 -2.95 -1.47 3.87
N THR A 63 -2.97 -2.69 4.40
CA THR A 63 -2.43 -2.99 5.73
C THR A 63 -0.93 -3.26 5.73
N GLN A 64 -0.32 -3.42 4.55
CA GLN A 64 1.05 -3.89 4.37
C GLN A 64 1.93 -3.00 3.51
N ALA A 65 1.34 -2.16 2.66
CA ALA A 65 2.03 -1.26 1.75
C ALA A 65 2.50 0.04 2.44
N ASP A 66 3.36 0.76 1.72
CA ASP A 66 3.68 2.16 1.97
C ASP A 66 2.47 3.03 1.61
N LEU A 67 1.99 3.81 2.57
CA LEU A 67 0.81 4.67 2.38
C LEU A 67 1.15 6.07 1.86
N ALA A 68 2.42 6.45 1.72
CA ALA A 68 2.81 7.79 1.27
C ALA A 68 2.27 8.17 -0.13
N PRO A 69 2.29 7.29 -1.15
CA PRO A 69 1.68 7.60 -2.45
C PRO A 69 0.18 7.84 -2.35
N MET A 70 -0.52 7.00 -1.58
CA MET A 70 -1.97 7.11 -1.36
C MET A 70 -2.30 8.40 -0.59
N ALA A 71 -1.57 8.67 0.50
CA ALA A 71 -1.73 9.87 1.32
C ALA A 71 -1.54 11.15 0.50
N LEU A 72 -0.55 11.19 -0.41
CA LEU A 72 -0.32 12.34 -1.29
C LEU A 72 -1.50 12.56 -2.25
N GLN A 73 -2.03 11.50 -2.85
CA GLN A 73 -3.21 11.62 -3.72
C GLN A 73 -4.44 12.08 -2.95
N LEU A 74 -4.70 11.51 -1.77
CA LEU A 74 -5.81 11.91 -0.91
C LEU A 74 -5.69 13.38 -0.49
N ALA A 75 -4.50 13.83 -0.07
CA ALA A 75 -4.24 15.24 0.23
C ALA A 75 -4.46 16.14 -1.00
N SER A 76 -4.13 15.67 -2.20
CA SER A 76 -4.37 16.42 -3.46
C SER A 76 -5.85 16.57 -3.79
N TRP A 77 -6.69 15.65 -3.32
CA TRP A 77 -8.15 15.74 -3.41
C TRP A 77 -8.79 16.54 -2.28
N GLY A 78 -7.98 17.01 -1.31
CA GLY A 78 -8.45 17.76 -0.14
C GLY A 78 -8.96 16.89 1.02
N VAL A 79 -8.76 15.57 0.95
CA VAL A 79 -9.12 14.64 2.03
C VAL A 79 -8.22 14.88 3.24
N GLN A 80 -8.81 14.99 4.43
CA GLN A 80 -8.05 15.19 5.67
C GLN A 80 -7.42 13.88 6.14
N LEU A 81 -6.10 13.87 6.30
CA LEU A 81 -5.34 12.67 6.66
C LEU A 81 -5.25 12.42 8.17
N ALA A 82 -5.57 13.43 9.00
CA ALA A 82 -5.54 13.30 10.44
C ALA A 82 -6.91 12.86 10.98
N PRO A 83 -6.95 11.86 11.89
CA PRO A 83 -8.19 11.38 12.47
C PRO A 83 -8.87 12.46 13.33
N GLY A 84 -10.20 12.54 13.25
CA GLY A 84 -11.00 13.47 14.04
C GLY A 84 -10.99 14.91 13.53
N GLY A 85 -10.66 15.09 12.24
CA GLY A 85 -10.90 16.32 11.48
C GLY A 85 -12.37 16.43 11.00
N PRO A 86 -12.76 17.57 10.41
CA PRO A 86 -14.14 17.79 9.98
C PRO A 86 -14.53 16.89 8.80
N GLY A 87 -15.48 15.96 8.98
CA GLY A 87 -16.41 15.33 8.01
C GLY A 87 -15.90 14.76 6.67
N THR A 88 -14.63 14.92 6.35
CA THR A 88 -13.95 14.64 5.08
C THR A 88 -12.59 13.98 5.33
N GLY A 89 -12.47 13.30 6.48
CA GLY A 89 -11.27 12.58 6.88
C GLY A 89 -11.15 11.23 6.18
N VAL A 90 -9.95 10.67 6.18
CA VAL A 90 -9.69 9.32 5.66
C VAL A 90 -10.63 8.30 6.30
N GLU A 91 -10.95 8.44 7.58
CA GLU A 91 -11.87 7.57 8.33
C GLU A 91 -13.32 7.63 7.83
N SER A 92 -13.71 8.72 7.17
CA SER A 92 -15.08 8.94 6.69
C SER A 92 -15.36 8.32 5.33
N MET A 93 -14.31 7.85 4.63
CA MET A 93 -14.43 7.21 3.33
C MET A 93 -14.87 5.75 3.45
N LEU A 94 -15.48 5.22 2.39
CA LEU A 94 -15.96 3.84 2.30
C LEU A 94 -14.83 2.87 1.92
N TRP A 95 -13.95 2.57 2.88
CA TRP A 95 -12.90 1.57 2.69
C TRP A 95 -13.42 0.14 2.84
N LEU A 96 -12.89 -0.78 2.03
CA LEU A 96 -13.04 -2.22 2.28
C LEU A 96 -12.30 -2.61 3.57
N ASP A 97 -11.06 -2.16 3.68
CA ASP A 97 -10.21 -2.27 4.87
C ASP A 97 -9.63 -0.90 5.19
N GLN A 98 -9.79 -0.46 6.42
CA GLN A 98 -9.30 0.85 6.84
C GLN A 98 -7.77 0.90 6.84
N PRO A 99 -7.15 2.00 6.37
CA PRO A 99 -5.70 2.17 6.48
C PRO A 99 -5.27 2.21 7.95
N PRO A 100 -4.23 1.48 8.35
CA PRO A 100 -3.73 1.52 9.72
C PRO A 100 -3.31 2.94 10.12
N ALA A 101 -3.88 3.46 11.21
CA ALA A 101 -3.66 4.85 11.65
C ALA A 101 -2.18 5.20 11.84
N GLN A 102 -1.40 4.27 12.42
CA GLN A 102 0.04 4.48 12.61
C GLN A 102 0.77 4.70 11.27
N ARG A 103 0.51 3.84 10.28
CA ARG A 103 1.18 3.91 8.97
C ARG A 103 0.75 5.13 8.16
N LEU A 104 -0.50 5.56 8.33
CA LEU A 104 -0.97 6.80 7.75
C LEU A 104 -0.27 8.00 8.38
N GLY A 105 -0.03 7.96 9.69
CA GLY A 105 0.80 8.94 10.40
C GLY A 105 2.22 9.01 9.84
N ASP A 106 2.90 7.86 9.74
CA ASP A 106 4.27 7.76 9.20
C ASP A 106 4.33 8.31 7.75
N ALA A 107 3.30 8.05 6.94
CA ALA A 107 3.18 8.57 5.59
C ALA A 107 3.01 10.11 5.56
N VAL A 108 2.20 10.67 6.46
CA VAL A 108 2.03 12.14 6.58
C VAL A 108 3.33 12.81 7.01
N GLU A 109 4.05 12.21 7.96
CA GLU A 109 5.36 12.69 8.42
C GLU A 109 6.36 12.74 7.26
N LEU A 110 6.48 11.65 6.49
CA LEU A 110 7.32 11.62 5.29
C LEU A 110 6.92 12.71 4.28
N LEU A 111 5.63 12.89 4.01
CA LEU A 111 5.17 13.93 3.08
C LEU A 111 5.47 15.34 3.58
N GLN A 112 5.47 15.55 4.89
CA GLN A 112 5.87 16.81 5.50
C GLN A 112 7.37 17.06 5.36
N GLU A 113 8.21 16.05 5.61
CA GLU A 113 9.67 16.13 5.40
C GLU A 113 10.04 16.43 3.95
N LEU A 114 9.30 15.85 3.00
CA LEU A 114 9.47 16.11 1.57
C LEU A 114 8.96 17.49 1.14
N GLY A 115 8.24 18.21 2.01
CA GLY A 115 7.61 19.50 1.71
C GLY A 115 6.37 19.38 0.83
N ALA A 116 5.79 18.19 0.71
CA ALA A 116 4.59 17.93 -0.09
C ALA A 116 3.31 18.38 0.61
N VAL A 117 3.28 18.32 1.94
CA VAL A 117 2.15 18.77 2.76
C VAL A 117 2.60 19.65 3.92
N THR A 118 1.67 20.41 4.48
CA THR A 118 1.84 21.15 5.73
C THR A 118 0.77 20.70 6.72
N VAL A 119 1.17 20.54 7.97
CA VAL A 119 0.25 20.21 9.08
C VAL A 119 -0.07 21.50 9.83
N LYS A 120 -1.35 21.85 9.95
CA LYS A 120 -1.84 22.99 10.72
C LYS A 120 -2.93 22.53 11.69
N GLY A 121 -2.61 22.46 12.97
CA GLY A 121 -3.51 21.90 13.97
C GLY A 121 -3.83 20.44 13.65
N LYS A 122 -5.12 20.11 13.48
CA LYS A 122 -5.59 18.77 13.06
C LYS A 122 -5.75 18.64 11.53
N GLY A 123 -5.34 19.63 10.74
CA GLY A 123 -5.51 19.62 9.29
C GLY A 123 -4.21 19.31 8.56
N VAL A 124 -4.32 18.61 7.43
CA VAL A 124 -3.22 18.42 6.47
C VAL A 124 -3.58 19.14 5.17
N ALA A 125 -2.71 20.04 4.72
CA ALA A 125 -2.90 20.83 3.51
C ALA A 125 -1.76 20.60 2.52
N ILE A 126 -2.09 20.26 1.27
CA ILE A 126 -1.11 20.07 0.21
C ILE A 126 -0.41 21.38 -0.16
N THR A 127 0.90 21.32 -0.45
CA THR A 127 1.68 22.48 -0.93
C THR A 127 1.66 22.57 -2.45
N ALA A 128 2.13 23.69 -3.01
CA ALA A 128 2.34 23.80 -4.45
C ALA A 128 3.32 22.73 -4.99
N ALA A 129 4.37 22.43 -4.22
CA ALA A 129 5.31 21.36 -4.53
C ALA A 129 4.62 19.99 -4.47
N GLY A 130 3.85 19.71 -3.42
CA GLY A 130 3.08 18.46 -3.28
C GLY A 130 2.08 18.26 -4.42
N GLY A 131 1.39 19.33 -4.85
CA GLY A 131 0.51 19.29 -6.01
C GLY A 131 1.27 18.91 -7.30
N SER A 132 2.48 19.44 -7.48
CA SER A 132 3.36 19.03 -8.59
C SER A 132 3.83 17.58 -8.47
N MET A 133 4.20 17.14 -7.26
CA MET A 133 4.59 15.75 -7.01
C MET A 133 3.45 14.77 -7.33
N ALA A 134 2.22 15.09 -6.92
CA ALA A 134 1.04 14.26 -7.16
C ALA A 134 0.77 14.02 -8.66
N ARG A 135 1.12 14.98 -9.53
CA ARG A 135 0.96 14.87 -10.98
C ARG A 135 2.02 14.01 -11.68
N MET A 136 3.13 13.67 -11.02
CA MET A 136 4.22 12.93 -11.66
C MET A 136 3.98 11.42 -11.79
N GLY A 137 3.04 10.85 -11.03
CA GLY A 137 2.74 9.40 -11.08
C GLY A 137 3.88 8.50 -10.58
N VAL A 138 4.84 9.05 -9.82
CA VAL A 138 5.94 8.31 -9.18
C VAL A 138 5.84 8.40 -7.66
N HIS A 139 6.64 7.62 -6.96
CA HIS A 139 6.72 7.68 -5.50
C HIS A 139 7.05 9.12 -5.01
N PRO A 140 6.45 9.62 -3.91
CA PRO A 140 6.69 10.97 -3.41
C PRO A 140 8.19 11.31 -3.22
N ARG A 141 8.99 10.35 -2.76
CA ARG A 141 10.46 10.50 -2.65
C ARG A 141 11.11 10.82 -4.01
N PHE A 142 10.75 10.09 -5.06
CA PHE A 142 11.30 10.34 -6.40
C PHE A 142 10.77 11.65 -7.00
N ALA A 143 9.50 11.96 -6.77
CA ALA A 143 8.93 13.24 -7.21
C ALA A 143 9.65 14.44 -6.55
N ALA A 144 9.93 14.34 -5.24
CA ALA A 144 10.69 15.35 -4.53
C ALA A 144 12.14 15.49 -5.03
N MET A 145 12.80 14.38 -5.37
CA MET A 145 14.13 14.42 -6.00
C MET A 145 14.09 15.14 -7.35
N VAL A 146 13.13 14.81 -8.20
CA VAL A 146 12.96 15.45 -9.52
C VAL A 146 12.71 16.95 -9.37
N LEU A 147 11.83 17.37 -8.46
CA LEU A 147 11.55 18.80 -8.23
C LEU A 147 12.72 19.59 -7.65
N ARG A 148 13.63 18.95 -6.91
CA ARG A 148 14.83 19.61 -6.38
C ARG A 148 15.99 19.68 -7.38
N GLY A 149 16.00 18.77 -8.37
CA GLY A 149 17.03 18.72 -9.41
C GLY A 149 16.70 19.53 -10.66
N ALA A 150 15.48 20.03 -10.79
CA ALA A 150 15.02 20.93 -11.85
C ALA A 150 15.29 22.40 -11.50
#